data_AF-A0A354DIG4-F1
#
_entry.id   AF-A0A354DIG4-F1
#
_cell.length_a   1.000
_cell.length_b   1.000
_cell.length_c   1.000
_cell.angle_alpha   90.00
_cell.angle_beta   90.00
_cell.angle_gamma   90.00
#
_symmetry.space_group_name_H-M   'P 1'
#
loop_
_entity.id
_entity.type
_entity.pdbx_description
1 polymer ?
#
loop_
_entity_poly.entity_id
_entity_poly.type
_entity_poly.pdbx_seq_one_letter_code
_entity_poly.pdbx_strand_id
1 'polypeptide(L)' 'MEHYYSQKPGSISKEQTFQFVLRGRTFTFVTDRGVFSKERIDFGSVLLIETMDI' A
#
# COMPACT_ATOMS: atom_id res chain seq x y z
N MET A 1 -14.95 15.29 6.12
CA MET A 1 -14.61 14.06 5.39
C MET A 1 -13.09 14.04 5.30
N GLU A 2 -12.42 13.21 6.12
CA GLU A 2 -10.95 13.14 6.06
C GLU A 2 -10.54 12.26 4.88
N HIS A 3 -9.61 12.77 4.07
CA HIS A 3 -9.02 12.03 2.96
C HIS A 3 -7.59 11.62 3.32
N TYR A 4 -7.14 10.49 2.77
CA TYR A 4 -5.82 9.91 3.05
C TYR A 4 -4.64 10.77 2.56
N TYR A 5 -4.89 11.83 1.78
CA TYR A 5 -3.91 12.84 1.36
C TYR A 5 -3.88 14.08 2.28
N SER A 6 -4.60 14.08 3.40
CA SER A 6 -4.58 15.20 4.35
C SER A 6 -3.20 15.33 5.00
N GLN A 7 -2.65 16.55 5.05
CA GLN A 7 -1.34 16.83 5.66
C GLN A 7 -1.31 16.60 7.17
N LYS A 8 -2.48 16.64 7.83
CA LYS A 8 -2.65 16.37 9.26
C LYS A 8 -3.90 15.50 9.43
N PRO A 9 -3.79 14.18 9.22
CA PRO A 9 -4.90 13.29 9.51
C PRO A 9 -5.17 13.31 11.02
N GLY A 10 -6.40 13.59 11.43
CA GLY A 10 -6.86 13.47 12.82
C GLY A 10 -7.05 12.01 13.24
N SER A 11 -6.93 11.07 12.31
CA SER A 11 -6.85 9.64 12.59
C SER A 11 -5.57 9.29 13.34
N ILE A 12 -5.69 8.60 14.47
CA ILE A 12 -4.55 8.01 15.18
C ILE A 12 -3.78 7.12 14.19
N SER A 13 -2.49 7.44 14.00
CA SER A 13 -1.57 6.65 13.19
C SER A 13 -1.49 5.22 13.74
N LYS A 14 -1.49 4.25 12.83
CA LYS A 14 -1.25 2.85 13.11
C LYS A 14 -0.44 2.27 11.96
N GLU A 15 0.86 2.48 12.03
CA GLU A 15 1.79 1.96 11.04
C GLU A 15 1.77 0.43 11.01
N GLN A 16 1.87 -0.12 9.81
CA GLN A 16 1.98 -1.56 9.55
C GLN A 16 3.05 -1.80 8.50
N THR A 17 3.84 -2.85 8.72
CA THR A 17 4.89 -3.27 7.79
C THR A 17 4.62 -4.69 7.32
N PHE A 18 4.69 -4.91 6.02
CA PHE A 18 4.57 -6.26 5.44
C PHE A 18 5.49 -6.44 4.23
N GLN A 19 5.82 -7.70 3.93
CA GLN A 19 6.59 -8.07 2.75
C GLN A 19 5.66 -8.64 1.67
N PHE A 20 5.99 -8.37 0.41
CA PHE A 20 5.28 -8.92 -0.74
C PHE A 20 6.25 -9.15 -1.90
N VAL A 21 6.05 -10.23 -2.66
CA VAL A 21 6.87 -10.55 -3.84
C VAL A 21 6.17 -10.05 -5.09
N LEU A 22 6.83 -9.19 -5.86
CA LEU A 22 6.38 -8.69 -7.17
C LEU A 22 7.45 -9.00 -8.21
N ARG A 23 7.08 -9.64 -9.32
CA ARG A 23 7.98 -10.07 -10.40
C ARG A 23 9.25 -10.79 -9.89
N GLY A 24 9.07 -11.69 -8.90
CA GLY A 24 10.16 -12.46 -8.28
C GLY A 24 11.08 -11.67 -7.34
N ARG A 25 10.76 -10.41 -7.02
CA ARG A 25 11.53 -9.56 -6.10
C ARG A 25 10.74 -9.29 -4.84
N THR A 26 11.38 -9.40 -3.68
CA THR A 26 10.75 -9.08 -2.39
C THR A 26 10.82 -7.59 -2.13
N PHE A 27 9.68 -6.99 -1.80
CA PHE A 27 9.55 -5.60 -1.38
C PHE A 27 9.01 -5.54 0.04
N THR A 28 9.44 -4.54 0.80
CA THR A 28 8.90 -4.20 2.11
C THR A 28 8.04 -2.95 1.97
N PHE A 29 6.80 -3.02 2.41
CA PHE A 29 5.85 -1.91 2.38
C PHE A 29 5.57 -1.44 3.80
N VAL A 30 5.47 -0.12 3.97
CA VAL A 30 5.02 0.52 5.19
C VAL A 30 3.75 1.28 4.87
N THR A 31 2.70 1.05 5.64
CA THR A 31 1.38 1.64 5.45
C THR A 31 0.85 2.19 6.77
N ASP A 32 -0.22 2.97 6.71
CA ASP A 32 -0.91 3.48 7.90
C ASP A 32 -2.43 3.24 7.76
N ARG A 33 -3.18 3.40 8.85
CA ARG A 33 -4.63 3.25 8.97
C ARG A 33 -5.42 3.97 7.87
N GLY A 34 -4.95 5.14 7.45
CA GLY A 34 -5.58 5.96 6.42
C GLY A 34 -5.23 5.56 4.99
N VAL A 35 -4.22 4.71 4.77
CA VAL A 35 -3.72 4.37 3.43
C VAL A 35 -4.59 3.29 2.78
N PHE A 36 -4.85 3.45 1.48
CA PHE A 36 -5.54 2.43 0.68
C PHE A 36 -4.78 1.10 0.71
N SER A 37 -5.51 -0.01 0.85
CA SER A 37 -4.94 -1.37 0.92
C SER A 37 -3.80 -1.51 1.94
N LYS A 38 -3.94 -0.92 3.13
CA LYS A 38 -2.88 -0.91 4.16
C LYS A 38 -2.39 -2.28 4.64
N GLU A 39 -3.11 -3.37 4.42
CA GLU A 39 -2.70 -4.70 4.91
C GLU A 39 -2.01 -5.56 3.84
N ARG A 40 -2.11 -5.21 2.56
CA ARG A 40 -1.56 -5.98 1.43
C ARG A 40 -1.54 -5.15 0.15
N ILE A 41 -0.82 -5.58 -0.89
CA ILE A 41 -0.99 -4.97 -2.22
C ILE A 41 -2.37 -5.33 -2.78
N ASP A 42 -3.08 -4.33 -3.32
CA ASP A 42 -4.36 -4.53 -4.00
C ASP A 42 -4.20 -5.43 -5.23
N PHE A 43 -5.23 -6.22 -5.54
CA PHE A 43 -5.20 -7.15 -6.67
C PHE A 43 -5.02 -6.46 -8.02
N GLY A 44 -5.67 -5.31 -8.24
CA GLY A 44 -5.54 -4.55 -9.48
C GLY A 44 -4.10 -4.04 -9.68
N SER A 45 -3.48 -3.56 -8.60
CA SER A 45 -2.05 -3.20 -8.61
C SER A 45 -1.15 -4.39 -8.91
N VAL A 46 -1.40 -5.56 -8.30
CA VAL A 46 -0.63 -6.79 -8.61
C VAL A 46 -0.78 -7.14 -10.09
N LEU A 47 -2.00 -7.20 -10.62
CA LEU A 47 -2.25 -7.52 -12.01
C LEU A 47 -1.51 -6.57 -12.96
N LEU A 48 -1.62 -5.26 -12.71
CA LEU A 48 -0.93 -4.25 -13.50
C LEU A 48 0.59 -4.46 -13.47
N ILE A 49 1.19 -4.64 -12.29
CA ILE A 49 2.63 -4.83 -12.12
C ILE A 49 3.13 -6.10 -12.81
N GLU A 50 2.40 -7.21 -12.71
CA GLU A 50 2.81 -8.49 -13.30
C GLU A 50 2.63 -8.52 -14.83
N THR A 51 1.74 -7.70 -15.40
CA THR A 51 1.39 -7.76 -16.82
C THR A 51 1.92 -6.60 -17.67
N MET A 52 2.34 -5.49 -17.06
CA MET A 52 2.87 -4.36 -17.81
C MET A 52 4.22 -4.69 -18.46
N ASP A 53 4.37 -4.29 -19.73
CA ASP A 53 5.66 -4.30 -20.42
C ASP A 53 6.41 -3.00 -20.14
N ILE A 54 7.61 -3.13 -19.56
CA ILE A 54 8.51 -2.04 -19.15
C ILE A 54 9.94 -2.41 -19.50
#